data_AF-A0A4D7B2K6-F1
#
_entry.id   AF-A0A4D7B2K6-F1
#
_cell.length_a   1.000
_cell.length_b   1.000
_cell.length_c   1.000
_cell.angle_alpha   90.00
_cell.angle_beta   90.00
_cell.angle_gamma   90.00
#
_symmetry.space_group_name_H-M   'P 1'
#
loop_
_entity.id
_entity.type
_entity.pdbx_description
1 polymer ?
#
loop_
_entity_poly.entity_id
_entity_poly.type
_entity_poly.pdbx_seq_one_letter_code
_entity_poly.pdbx_strand_id
1 'polypeptide(L)'
;MRAAAKKAAADQKRRDAEAAKARRARLDALAQQGEAVWHQVQAEITRSNGPAYDRAAATLLDLKTLAEERGTATDFHRRLAGLVEQHARKQRFIERLRQHDLGT
;
A
#
# COMPACT_ATOMS: atom_id res chain seq x y z
N MET A 1 24.81 -20.26 27.16
CA MET A 1 24.29 -19.87 25.82
C MET A 1 22.77 -20.06 25.59
N ARG A 2 22.03 -20.93 26.30
CA ARG A 2 20.59 -21.14 26.04
C ARG A 2 19.65 -19.97 26.42
N ALA A 3 20.00 -19.16 27.43
CA ALA A 3 19.17 -18.05 27.89
C ALA A 3 19.15 -16.86 26.89
N ALA A 4 20.29 -16.57 26.25
CA ALA A 4 20.40 -15.49 25.26
C ALA A 4 19.58 -15.79 23.98
N ALA A 5 19.59 -17.05 23.52
CA ALA A 5 18.81 -17.48 22.35
C ALA A 5 17.29 -17.40 22.60
N LYS A 6 16.82 -17.77 23.80
CA LYS A 6 15.39 -17.63 24.17
C LYS A 6 14.95 -16.16 24.23
N LYS A 7 15.80 -15.26 24.74
CA LYS A 7 15.50 -13.83 24.80
C LYS A 7 15.43 -13.20 23.40
N ALA A 8 16.37 -13.53 22.51
CA ALA A 8 16.36 -13.07 21.13
C ALA A 8 15.10 -13.54 20.36
N ALA A 9 14.69 -14.80 20.53
CA ALA A 9 13.48 -15.32 19.90
C ALA A 9 12.20 -14.63 20.43
N ALA A 10 12.12 -14.36 21.73
CA ALA A 10 11.01 -13.63 22.33
C ALA A 10 10.95 -12.16 21.85
N ASP A 11 12.11 -11.49 21.77
CA ASP A 11 12.22 -10.11 21.29
C ASP A 11 11.86 -10.02 19.79
N GLN A 12 12.26 -10.98 18.96
CA GLN A 12 11.86 -11.04 17.55
C GLN A 12 10.35 -11.24 17.41
N LYS A 13 9.77 -12.20 18.13
CA LYS A 13 8.32 -12.46 18.10
C LYS A 13 7.49 -11.23 18.51
N ARG A 14 8.00 -10.43 19.46
CA ARG A 14 7.37 -9.16 19.84
C ARG A 14 7.42 -8.12 18.71
N ARG A 15 8.57 -7.95 18.07
CA ARG A 15 8.73 -7.03 16.93
C ARG A 15 7.82 -7.41 15.76
N ASP A 16 7.75 -8.69 15.43
CA ASP A 16 6.90 -9.18 14.36
C ASP A 16 5.41 -8.94 14.68
N ALA A 17 5.00 -9.16 15.93
CA ALA A 17 3.65 -8.87 16.39
C ALA A 17 3.31 -7.37 16.36
N GLU A 18 4.25 -6.51 16.77
CA GLU A 18 4.11 -5.06 16.72
C GLU A 18 4.01 -4.57 15.27
N ALA A 19 4.84 -5.09 14.36
CA ALA A 19 4.81 -4.77 12.94
C ALA A 19 3.48 -5.22 12.29
N ALA A 20 3.01 -6.44 12.62
CA ALA A 20 1.72 -6.94 12.14
C ALA A 20 0.55 -6.08 12.64
N LYS A 21 0.59 -5.66 13.91
CA LYS A 21 -0.43 -4.77 14.48
C LYS A 21 -0.40 -3.39 13.82
N ALA A 22 0.78 -2.82 13.59
CA ALA A 22 0.93 -1.54 12.90
C ALA A 22 0.41 -1.62 11.45
N ARG A 23 0.72 -2.70 10.74
CA ARG A 23 0.18 -2.98 9.41
C ARG A 23 -1.34 -3.06 9.43
N ARG A 24 -1.92 -3.78 10.39
CA ARG A 24 -3.38 -3.91 10.51
C ARG A 24 -4.07 -2.58 10.78
N ALA A 25 -3.55 -1.81 11.74
CA ALA A 25 -4.08 -0.50 12.08
C ALA A 25 -4.06 0.47 10.87
N ARG A 26 -2.99 0.41 10.06
CA ARG A 26 -2.90 1.18 8.82
C ARG A 26 -3.97 0.76 7.82
N LEU A 27 -4.17 -0.54 7.59
CA LEU A 27 -5.22 -1.04 6.69
C LEU A 27 -6.63 -0.66 7.16
N ASP A 28 -6.90 -0.74 8.47
CA ASP A 28 -8.20 -0.35 9.04
C ASP A 28 -8.46 1.15 8.89
N ALA A 29 -7.43 1.99 9.07
CA ALA A 29 -7.53 3.43 8.84
C ALA A 29 -7.83 3.76 7.37
N LEU A 30 -7.16 3.09 6.43
CA LEU A 30 -7.43 3.25 4.99
C LEU A 30 -8.85 2.83 4.63
N ALA A 31 -9.35 1.75 5.26
CA ALA A 31 -10.71 1.29 5.05
C ALA A 31 -11.77 2.30 5.49
N GLN A 32 -11.53 3.01 6.60
CA GLN A 32 -12.43 4.05 7.10
C GLN A 32 -12.42 5.30 6.20
N GLN A 33 -11.29 5.58 5.54
CA GLN A 33 -11.14 6.76 4.69
C GLN A 33 -11.86 6.63 3.34
N GLY A 34 -12.11 5.40 2.85
CA GLY A 34 -12.96 5.17 1.68
C GLY A 34 -12.51 5.93 0.42
N GLU A 35 -13.27 6.91 -0.03
CA GLU A 35 -12.90 7.76 -1.19
C GLU A 35 -11.76 8.75 -0.90
N ALA A 36 -11.60 9.18 0.36
CA ALA A 36 -10.60 10.19 0.70
C ALA A 36 -9.16 9.74 0.41
N VAL A 37 -8.87 8.45 0.61
CA VAL A 37 -7.55 7.87 0.29
C VAL A 37 -7.29 7.85 -1.22
N TRP A 38 -8.32 7.63 -2.05
CA TRP A 38 -8.19 7.71 -3.51
C TRP A 38 -7.88 9.15 -3.97
N HIS A 39 -8.52 10.15 -3.38
CA HIS A 39 -8.18 11.55 -3.62
C HIS A 39 -6.76 11.91 -3.19
N GLN A 40 -6.28 11.37 -2.06
CA GLN A 40 -4.90 11.55 -1.62
C GLN A 40 -3.91 10.96 -2.64
N VAL A 41 -4.18 9.76 -3.16
CA VAL A 41 -3.35 9.15 -4.21
C VAL A 41 -3.31 10.04 -5.46
N GLN A 42 -4.45 10.57 -5.91
CA GLN A 42 -4.51 11.51 -7.03
C GLN A 42 -3.70 12.79 -6.77
N ALA A 43 -3.76 13.33 -5.54
CA ALA A 43 -2.99 14.51 -5.17
C ALA A 43 -1.47 14.25 -5.22
N GLU A 44 -1.02 13.08 -4.77
CA GLU A 44 0.39 12.68 -4.85
C GLU A 44 0.86 12.49 -6.30
N ILE A 45 0.03 11.88 -7.16
CA ILE A 45 0.34 11.74 -8.59
C ILE A 45 0.39 13.12 -9.29
N THR A 46 -0.45 14.06 -8.86
CA THR A 46 -0.49 15.42 -9.40
C THR A 46 0.80 16.18 -9.09
N ARG A 47 1.37 16.01 -7.88
CA ARG A 47 2.65 16.63 -7.47
C ARG A 47 3.84 16.23 -8.35
N SER A 48 3.72 15.14 -9.11
CA SER A 48 4.61 14.76 -10.21
C SER A 48 6.10 14.63 -9.86
N ASN A 49 6.41 14.24 -8.62
CA ASN A 49 7.79 14.00 -8.18
C ASN A 49 7.98 12.54 -7.72
N GLY A 50 9.23 12.07 -7.75
CA GLY A 50 9.58 10.68 -7.43
C GLY A 50 9.03 10.21 -6.08
N PRO A 51 9.31 10.92 -4.97
CA PRO A 51 8.81 10.52 -3.65
C PRO A 51 7.28 10.48 -3.55
N ALA A 52 6.57 11.35 -4.28
CA ALA A 52 5.11 11.33 -4.32
C ALA A 52 4.58 10.11 -5.08
N TYR A 53 5.22 9.71 -6.18
CA TYR A 53 4.86 8.48 -6.88
C TYR A 53 5.12 7.23 -6.02
N ASP A 54 6.23 7.20 -5.29
CA ASP A 54 6.53 6.09 -4.38
C ASP A 54 5.47 5.98 -3.27
N ARG A 55 5.05 7.11 -2.68
CA ARG A 55 3.95 7.15 -1.71
C ARG A 55 2.62 6.71 -2.31
N ALA A 56 2.30 7.14 -3.52
CA ALA A 56 1.09 6.76 -4.22
C ALA A 56 1.05 5.24 -4.48
N ALA A 57 2.14 4.66 -4.99
CA ALA A 57 2.25 3.23 -5.24
C ALA A 57 2.16 2.40 -3.95
N ALA A 58 2.83 2.82 -2.87
CA ALA A 58 2.73 2.15 -1.57
C ALA A 58 1.30 2.18 -1.01
N THR A 59 0.59 3.31 -1.14
CA THR A 59 -0.81 3.43 -0.69
C THR A 59 -1.74 2.54 -1.50
N LEU A 60 -1.54 2.48 -2.82
CA LEU A 60 -2.31 1.59 -3.71
C LEU A 60 -2.08 0.10 -3.40
N LEU A 61 -0.86 -0.29 -3.00
CA LEU A 61 -0.56 -1.67 -2.59
C LEU A 61 -1.27 -2.05 -1.28
N ASP A 62 -1.34 -1.13 -0.32
CA ASP A 62 -2.12 -1.34 0.90
C ASP A 62 -3.62 -1.49 0.58
N LEU A 63 -4.14 -0.66 -0.33
CA LEU A 63 -5.54 -0.75 -0.78
C LEU A 63 -5.82 -2.06 -1.53
N LYS A 64 -4.89 -2.56 -2.34
CA LYS A 64 -4.98 -3.89 -2.97
C LYS A 64 -5.10 -4.98 -1.92
N THR A 65 -4.20 -4.99 -0.95
CA THR A 65 -4.21 -5.96 0.17
C THR A 65 -5.56 -5.92 0.89
N LEU A 66 -6.05 -4.73 1.23
CA LEU A 66 -7.33 -4.55 1.91
C LEU A 66 -8.50 -5.08 1.06
N ALA A 67 -8.48 -4.82 -0.24
CA ALA A 67 -9.52 -5.27 -1.15
C ALA A 67 -9.52 -6.80 -1.33
N GLU A 68 -8.35 -7.43 -1.37
CA GLU A 68 -8.22 -8.89 -1.38
C GLU A 68 -8.78 -9.50 -0.08
N GLU A 69 -8.42 -8.95 1.09
CA GLU A 69 -8.94 -9.42 2.39
C GLU A 69 -10.47 -9.29 2.51
N ARG A 70 -11.06 -8.29 1.84
CA ARG A 70 -12.51 -8.00 1.90
C ARG A 70 -13.30 -8.58 0.73
N GLY A 71 -12.65 -9.24 -0.22
CA GLY A 71 -13.30 -9.75 -1.43
C GLY A 71 -13.77 -8.65 -2.40
N THR A 72 -13.23 -7.44 -2.32
CA THR A 72 -13.55 -6.29 -3.19
C THR A 72 -12.47 -5.99 -4.22
N ALA A 73 -11.56 -6.94 -4.48
CA ALA A 73 -10.46 -6.80 -5.44
C ALA A 73 -10.89 -6.36 -6.85
N THR A 74 -12.07 -6.78 -7.32
CA THR A 74 -12.61 -6.35 -8.62
C THR A 74 -12.87 -4.85 -8.67
N ASP A 75 -13.42 -4.26 -7.60
CA ASP A 75 -13.66 -2.80 -7.54
C ASP A 75 -12.34 -2.03 -7.45
N PHE A 76 -11.38 -2.55 -6.68
CA PHE A 76 -10.02 -2.00 -6.63
C PHE A 76 -9.37 -1.95 -8.01
N HIS A 77 -9.36 -3.06 -8.75
CA HIS A 77 -8.76 -3.10 -10.10
C HIS A 77 -9.47 -2.16 -11.08
N ARG A 78 -10.80 -2.04 -11.00
CA ARG A 78 -11.56 -1.08 -11.82
C ARG A 78 -11.12 0.36 -11.57
N ARG A 79 -11.02 0.76 -10.29
CA ARG A 79 -10.56 2.10 -9.89
C ARG A 79 -9.11 2.36 -10.27
N LEU A 80 -8.24 1.36 -10.08
CA LEU A 80 -6.83 1.44 -10.47
C LEU A 80 -6.68 1.63 -12.00
N ALA A 81 -7.45 0.89 -12.81
CA ALA A 81 -7.42 1.03 -14.26
C ALA A 81 -7.81 2.46 -14.69
N GLY A 82 -8.89 3.02 -14.15
CA GLY A 82 -9.29 4.41 -14.44
C GLY A 82 -8.22 5.44 -14.05
N LEU A 83 -7.54 5.22 -12.92
CA LEU A 83 -6.43 6.06 -12.47
C LEU A 83 -5.21 5.96 -13.40
N VAL A 84 -4.87 4.75 -13.85
CA VAL A 84 -3.78 4.50 -14.81
C VAL A 84 -4.08 5.15 -16.16
N GLU A 85 -5.31 5.00 -16.67
CA GLU A 85 -5.76 5.63 -17.92
C GLU A 85 -5.64 7.16 -17.84
N GLN A 86 -6.12 7.77 -16.75
CA GLN A 86 -6.04 9.21 -16.53
C GLN A 86 -4.58 9.73 -16.49
N HIS A 87 -3.64 8.89 -16.03
CA HIS A 87 -2.25 9.26 -15.84
C HIS A 87 -1.27 8.52 -16.77
N ALA A 88 -1.75 7.92 -17.86
CA ALA A 88 -0.95 7.09 -18.78
C ALA A 88 0.27 7.82 -19.38
N ARG A 89 0.20 9.15 -19.50
CA ARG A 89 1.32 9.99 -19.99
C ARG A 89 2.45 10.15 -18.96
N LYS A 90 2.24 9.82 -17.69
CA LYS A 90 3.24 9.91 -16.60
C LYS A 90 4.02 8.61 -16.50
N GLN A 91 4.93 8.35 -17.45
CA GLN A 91 5.71 7.10 -17.53
C GLN A 91 6.39 6.70 -16.22
N ARG A 92 7.00 7.65 -15.50
CA ARG A 92 7.63 7.40 -14.18
C ARG A 92 6.64 6.89 -13.13
N PHE A 93 5.38 7.35 -13.15
CA PHE A 93 4.36 6.83 -12.25
C PHE A 93 4.01 5.38 -12.61
N ILE A 94 3.83 5.08 -13.89
CA ILE A 94 3.56 3.72 -14.38
C ILE A 94 4.71 2.75 -14.02
N GLU A 95 5.96 3.20 -14.14
CA GLU A 95 7.13 2.45 -13.69
C GLU A 95 7.09 2.14 -12.19
N ARG A 96 6.69 3.10 -11.34
CA ARG A 96 6.51 2.86 -9.90
C ARG A 96 5.41 1.86 -9.60
N LEU A 97 4.29 1.87 -10.33
CA LEU A 97 3.25 0.86 -10.14
C LEU A 97 3.76 -0.56 -10.45
N ARG A 98 4.53 -0.72 -11.53
CA ARG A 98 5.14 -2.01 -11.89
C ARG A 98 6.11 -2.51 -10.82
N GLN A 99 6.85 -1.61 -10.16
CA GLN A 99 7.76 -1.96 -9.06
C GLN A 99 7.04 -2.43 -7.80
N HIS A 100 5.75 -2.16 -7.67
CA HIS A 100 4.91 -2.50 -6.53
C HIS A 100 3.90 -3.62 -6.84
N ASP A 101 4.09 -4.39 -7.92
CA ASP A 101 3.17 -5.44 -8.37
C ASP A 101 1.72 -4.93 -8.61
N LEU A 102 1.63 -3.65 -9.03
CA LEU A 102 0.39 -2.96 -9.42
C LEU A 102 0.31 -2.73 -10.93
N GLY A 103 1.28 -3.23 -11.71
CA GLY A 103 1.29 -3.12 -13.16
C GLY A 103 0.33 -4.12 -13.80
N THR A 104 -0.71 -3.60 -14.46
CA THR A 104 -1.52 -4.33 -15.47
C THR A 104 -0.73 -4.59 -16.74
#